data_AF-A0A3C1KD16-F1
#
_entry.id   AF-A0A3C1KD16-F1
#
_cell.length_a   1.000
_cell.length_b   1.000
_cell.length_c   1.000
_cell.angle_alpha   90.00
_cell.angle_beta   90.00
_cell.angle_gamma   90.00
#
_symmetry.space_group_name_H-M   'P 1'
#
loop_
_entity.id
_entity.type
_entity.pdbx_description
1 polymer ?
#
loop_
_entity_poly.entity_id
_entity_poly.type
_entity_poly.pdbx_seq_one_letter_code
_entity_poly.pdbx_strand_id
1 'polypeptide(L)'
;MHFTSETRLDQGPIEREFTLGDIPGILWTPPTASTAGPVPLILLGQPGGLGLRRMHPRLEVRARSAAAQGFASVALELPGAGDRHPLPGAEQARADLVRAISVGERPDDDIIDRLILPIVERAVPEWQAA
;
A
#
# COMPACT_ATOMS: atom_id res chain seq x y z
N MET A 1 1.42 -16.43 1.53
CA MET A 1 2.36 -15.43 0.98
C MET A 1 3.31 -16.14 0.01
N HIS A 2 3.51 -15.61 -1.18
CA HIS A 2 4.43 -16.13 -2.19
C HIS A 2 5.31 -15.01 -2.73
N PHE A 3 6.63 -15.12 -2.56
CA PHE A 3 7.58 -14.13 -3.07
C PHE A 3 7.77 -14.28 -4.58
N THR A 4 7.69 -13.17 -5.31
CA THR A 4 7.81 -13.11 -6.77
C THR A 4 9.15 -12.53 -7.21
N SER A 5 9.78 -11.70 -6.38
CA SER A 5 11.11 -11.15 -6.61
C SER A 5 11.83 -10.87 -5.29
N GLU A 6 13.16 -10.80 -5.34
CA GLU A 6 13.99 -10.38 -4.23
C GLU A 6 15.11 -9.48 -4.77
N THR A 7 15.25 -8.29 -4.19
CA THR A 7 16.30 -7.33 -4.53
C THR A 7 16.93 -6.82 -3.25
N ARG A 8 18.26 -6.89 -3.17
CA ARG A 8 18.98 -6.22 -2.08
C ARG A 8 19.25 -4.78 -2.48
N LEU A 9 18.65 -3.84 -1.73
CA LEU A 9 18.88 -2.43 -1.94
C LEU A 9 20.25 -2.03 -1.38
N ASP A 10 21.00 -1.20 -2.12
CA ASP A 10 22.36 -0.78 -1.72
C ASP A 10 22.38 -0.22 -0.30
N GLN A 11 23.21 -0.84 0.56
CA GLN A 11 23.36 -0.53 1.99
C GLN A 11 22.02 -0.42 2.76
N GLY A 12 20.96 -1.07 2.26
CA GLY A 12 19.58 -0.92 2.73
C GLY A 12 18.90 -2.25 3.05
N PRO A 13 17.56 -2.24 3.21
CA PRO A 13 16.79 -3.46 3.46
C PRO A 13 16.78 -4.37 2.22
N ILE A 14 16.48 -5.65 2.45
CA ILE A 14 16.10 -6.58 1.37
C ILE A 14 14.65 -6.27 1.02
N GLU A 15 14.39 -5.94 -0.25
CA GLU A 15 13.06 -5.77 -0.83
C GLU A 15 12.59 -7.10 -1.43
N ARG A 16 11.35 -7.49 -1.12
CA ARG A 16 10.70 -8.64 -1.72
C ARG A 16 9.31 -8.27 -2.19
N GLU A 17 9.05 -8.39 -3.48
CA GLU A 17 7.68 -8.38 -3.98
C GLU A 17 7.03 -9.75 -3.69
N PHE A 18 5.75 -9.73 -3.37
CA PHE A 18 5.00 -10.93 -3.08
C PHE A 18 3.53 -10.80 -3.46
N THR A 19 2.85 -11.95 -3.47
CA THR A 19 1.40 -12.02 -3.42
C THR A 19 0.91 -12.66 -2.13
N LEU A 20 -0.15 -12.10 -1.55
CA LEU A 20 -0.91 -12.68 -0.45
C LEU A 20 -2.29 -13.06 -0.99
N GLY A 21 -2.46 -14.32 -1.36
CA GLY A 21 -3.55 -14.69 -2.27
C GLY A 21 -3.39 -13.91 -3.57
N ASP A 22 -4.40 -13.11 -3.93
CA ASP A 22 -4.40 -12.27 -5.13
C ASP A 22 -4.01 -10.81 -4.85
N ILE A 23 -3.43 -10.51 -3.68
CA ILE A 23 -3.08 -9.15 -3.25
C ILE A 23 -1.57 -8.94 -3.45
N PRO A 24 -1.14 -8.08 -4.38
CA PRO A 24 0.25 -7.70 -4.52
C PRO A 24 0.75 -6.94 -3.28
N GLY A 25 1.99 -7.17 -2.89
CA GLY A 25 2.63 -6.46 -1.80
C GLY A 25 4.15 -6.37 -1.97
N ILE A 26 4.75 -5.48 -1.18
CA ILE A 26 6.20 -5.34 -1.09
C ILE A 26 6.59 -5.36 0.38
N LEU A 27 7.54 -6.23 0.73
CA LEU A 27 8.11 -6.37 2.06
C LEU A 27 9.56 -5.87 2.03
N TRP A 28 9.90 -4.95 2.93
CA TRP A 28 11.27 -4.52 3.18
C TRP A 28 11.72 -5.03 4.54
N THR A 29 12.79 -5.82 4.54
CA THR A 29 13.36 -6.45 5.74
C THR A 29 14.73 -5.84 6.05
N PRO A 30 14.95 -5.27 7.25
CA PRO A 30 16.25 -4.72 7.60
C PRO A 30 17.30 -5.82 7.75
N PRO A 31 18.60 -5.54 7.53
CA PRO A 31 19.68 -6.53 7.68
C PRO A 31 19.79 -7.13 9.09
N THR A 32 19.27 -6.43 10.11
CA THR A 32 19.25 -6.89 11.50
C THR A 32 18.18 -7.93 11.78
N ALA A 33 17.17 -8.07 10.92
CA ALA A 33 16.12 -9.05 11.10
C ALA A 33 16.65 -10.46 10.86
N SER A 34 16.34 -11.36 11.79
CA SER A 34 16.68 -12.79 11.65
C SER A 34 15.54 -13.64 12.19
N THR A 35 15.55 -14.94 11.86
CA THR A 35 14.57 -15.89 12.39
C THR A 35 14.62 -16.01 13.92
N ALA A 36 15.78 -15.79 14.53
CA ALA A 36 15.97 -15.81 15.98
C ALA A 36 15.64 -14.46 16.66
N GLY A 37 15.50 -13.40 15.89
CA GLY A 37 15.24 -12.03 16.36
C GLY A 37 14.28 -11.32 15.42
N PRO A 38 12.96 -11.55 15.54
CA PRO A 38 11.97 -10.84 14.75
C PRO A 38 12.00 -9.35 15.08
N VAL A 39 11.77 -8.52 14.06
CA VAL A 39 11.68 -7.07 14.21
C VAL A 39 10.23 -6.60 14.11
N PRO A 40 9.86 -5.46 14.73
CA PRO A 40 8.51 -4.95 14.58
C PRO A 40 8.22 -4.55 13.12
N LEU A 41 6.95 -4.68 12.72
CA LEU A 41 6.49 -4.44 11.36
C LEU A 41 5.68 -3.15 11.28
N ILE A 42 6.03 -2.28 10.33
CA ILE A 42 5.27 -1.07 9.99
C ILE A 42 4.43 -1.33 8.74
N LEU A 43 3.13 -1.05 8.83
CA LEU A 43 2.24 -1.07 7.67
C LEU A 43 2.32 0.29 6.96
N LEU A 44 2.89 0.31 5.76
CA LEU A 44 3.05 1.53 4.97
C LEU A 44 1.79 1.78 4.14
N GLY A 45 1.07 2.83 4.51
CA GLY A 45 -0.01 3.37 3.70
C GLY A 45 0.51 4.28 2.58
N GLN A 46 -0.30 4.39 1.54
CA GLN A 46 -0.09 5.17 0.34
C GLN A 46 -1.41 5.83 -0.08
N PRO A 47 -1.38 6.93 -0.84
CA PRO A 47 -2.60 7.61 -1.26
C PRO A 47 -3.52 6.67 -2.06
N GLY A 48 -4.82 6.70 -1.75
CA GLY A 48 -5.81 5.86 -2.41
C GLY A 48 -5.88 6.08 -3.93
N GLY A 49 -5.90 5.00 -4.70
CA GLY A 49 -6.01 5.01 -6.17
C GLY A 49 -4.71 5.12 -6.95
N LEU A 50 -3.56 5.18 -6.29
CA LEU A 50 -2.26 5.01 -6.94
C LEU A 50 -1.72 3.62 -6.63
N GLY A 51 -1.29 2.90 -7.67
CA GLY A 51 -0.70 1.58 -7.54
C GLY A 51 0.66 1.58 -6.83
N LEU A 52 1.05 0.44 -6.26
CA LEU A 52 2.35 0.23 -5.60
C LEU A 52 3.51 0.60 -6.53
N ARG A 53 3.47 0.20 -7.80
CA ARG A 53 4.52 0.54 -8.78
C ARG A 53 4.72 2.04 -8.92
N ARG A 54 3.63 2.81 -8.98
CA ARG A 54 3.70 4.29 -9.06
C ARG A 54 4.16 4.91 -7.74
N MET A 55 3.86 4.27 -6.62
CA MET A 55 4.23 4.71 -5.28
C MET A 55 5.62 4.23 -4.85
N HIS A 56 6.24 3.29 -5.56
CA HIS A 56 7.47 2.61 -5.18
C HIS A 56 8.59 3.58 -4.76
N PRO A 57 8.95 4.63 -5.52
CA PRO A 57 10.03 5.53 -5.10
C PRO A 57 9.79 6.22 -3.74
N ARG A 58 8.52 6.48 -3.40
CA ARG A 58 8.15 7.07 -2.10
C ARG A 58 8.09 6.04 -0.99
N LEU A 59 7.65 4.82 -1.30
CA LEU A 59 7.59 3.71 -0.36
C LEU A 59 8.99 3.23 0.00
N GLU A 60 9.90 3.10 -0.96
CA GLU A 60 11.29 2.71 -0.74
C GLU A 60 11.99 3.68 0.22
N VAL A 61 11.83 5.00 0.04
CA VAL A 61 12.41 6.01 0.94
C VAL A 61 11.90 5.83 2.37
N ARG A 62 10.59 5.59 2.55
CA ARG A 62 9.98 5.33 3.87
C ARG A 62 10.50 4.01 4.46
N ALA A 63 10.62 2.97 3.65
CA ALA A 63 11.11 1.67 4.05
C ALA A 63 12.58 1.70 4.47
N ARG A 64 13.44 2.45 3.77
CA ARG A 64 14.84 2.69 4.19
C ARG A 64 14.90 3.41 5.54
N SER A 65 14.05 4.41 5.75
CA SER A 65 13.97 5.12 7.03
C SER A 65 13.50 4.21 8.17
N ALA A 66 12.52 3.33 7.91
CA ALA A 66 12.07 2.31 8.86
C ALA A 66 13.17 1.29 9.18
N ALA A 67 13.84 0.78 8.15
CA ALA A 67 14.92 -0.18 8.27
C ALA A 67 16.12 0.35 9.06
N ALA A 68 16.48 1.62 8.87
CA ALA A 68 17.53 2.29 9.65
C ALA A 68 17.21 2.36 11.15
N GLN A 69 15.93 2.32 11.51
CA GLN A 69 15.43 2.26 12.89
C GLN A 69 15.19 0.82 13.38
N GLY A 70 15.54 -0.18 12.56
CA GLY A 70 15.40 -1.59 12.91
C GLY A 70 14.00 -2.17 12.67
N PHE A 71 13.11 -1.48 11.95
CA PHE A 71 11.78 -1.97 11.62
C PHE A 71 11.75 -2.65 10.25
N ALA A 72 10.99 -3.74 10.14
CA ALA A 72 10.49 -4.18 8.85
C ALA A 72 9.32 -3.30 8.43
N SER A 73 9.05 -3.23 7.13
CA SER A 73 7.89 -2.52 6.61
C SER A 73 7.25 -3.25 5.46
N VAL A 74 5.93 -3.16 5.34
CA VAL A 74 5.16 -3.80 4.27
C VAL A 74 4.16 -2.82 3.67
N ALA A 75 3.95 -2.89 2.36
CA ALA A 75 2.86 -2.23 1.66
C ALA A 75 2.03 -3.27 0.91
N LEU A 76 0.71 -3.15 0.96
CA LEU A 76 -0.23 -3.95 0.16
C LEU A 76 -0.91 -3.04 -0.87
N GLU A 77 -1.15 -3.59 -2.06
CA GLU A 77 -1.85 -2.89 -3.13
C GLU A 77 -3.34 -2.77 -2.76
N LEU A 78 -3.82 -1.53 -2.67
CA LEU A 78 -5.20 -1.28 -2.25
C LEU A 78 -6.21 -1.80 -3.29
N PRO A 79 -7.43 -2.18 -2.84
CA PRO A 79 -8.52 -2.52 -3.74
C PRO A 79 -8.73 -1.47 -4.84
N GLY A 80 -8.79 -1.91 -6.10
CA GLY A 80 -8.97 -1.03 -7.27
C GLY A 80 -7.78 -0.14 -7.64
N ALA A 81 -6.59 -0.36 -7.06
CA ALA A 81 -5.35 0.33 -7.42
C ALA A 81 -4.37 -0.60 -8.16
N GLY A 82 -3.45 0.00 -8.92
CA GLY A 82 -2.41 -0.72 -9.65
C GLY A 82 -3.00 -1.76 -10.60
N ASP A 83 -2.59 -3.02 -10.43
CA ASP A 83 -3.03 -4.14 -11.26
C ASP A 83 -4.30 -4.83 -10.71
N ARG A 84 -4.87 -4.33 -9.59
CA ARG A 84 -6.10 -4.89 -9.02
C ARG A 84 -7.32 -4.43 -9.79
N HIS A 85 -8.32 -5.31 -9.89
CA HIS A 85 -9.56 -5.02 -10.61
C HIS A 85 -10.23 -3.73 -10.08
N PRO A 86 -10.65 -2.80 -10.96
CA PRO A 86 -11.30 -1.58 -10.53
C PRO A 86 -12.55 -1.85 -9.70
N LEU A 87 -12.77 -1.00 -8.69
CA LEU A 87 -14.00 -1.03 -7.92
C LEU A 87 -15.14 -0.39 -8.74
N PRO A 88 -16.34 -0.98 -8.77
CA PRO A 88 -17.49 -0.40 -9.46
C PRO A 88 -17.74 1.05 -9.02
N GLY A 89 -17.86 1.97 -9.97
CA GLY A 89 -18.14 3.39 -9.72
C GLY A 89 -16.98 4.22 -9.14
N ALA A 90 -15.85 3.61 -8.78
CA ALA A 90 -14.75 4.32 -8.12
C ALA A 90 -14.05 5.35 -9.02
N GLU A 91 -14.01 5.12 -10.33
CA GLU A 91 -13.48 6.10 -11.28
C GLU A 91 -14.34 7.37 -11.30
N GLN A 92 -15.66 7.22 -11.41
CA GLN A 92 -16.60 8.34 -11.40
C GLN A 92 -16.55 9.09 -10.07
N ALA A 93 -16.59 8.38 -8.94
CA ALA A 93 -16.51 8.99 -7.61
C ALA A 93 -15.18 9.74 -7.40
N ARG A 94 -14.07 9.24 -7.96
CA ARG A 94 -12.79 9.94 -7.95
C ARG A 94 -12.80 11.18 -8.83
N ALA A 95 -13.43 11.13 -10.01
CA ALA A 95 -13.56 12.31 -10.86
C ALA A 95 -14.38 13.41 -10.17
N ASP A 96 -15.45 13.02 -9.45
CA ASP A 96 -16.26 13.94 -8.65
C ASP A 96 -15.45 14.55 -7.49
N LEU A 97 -14.67 13.73 -6.78
CA LEU A 97 -13.74 14.19 -5.74
C LEU A 97 -12.74 15.22 -6.28
N VAL A 98 -12.09 14.92 -7.41
CA VAL A 98 -11.12 15.82 -8.04
C VAL A 98 -11.79 17.13 -8.46
N ARG A 99 -13.01 17.07 -9.01
CA ARG A 99 -13.79 18.25 -9.39
C ARG A 99 -14.05 19.15 -8.19
N ALA A 100 -14.61 18.61 -7.11
CA ALA A 100 -14.92 19.37 -5.88
C ALA A 100 -13.66 20.07 -5.34
N ILE A 101 -12.56 19.33 -5.20
CA ILE A 101 -11.28 19.88 -4.70
C ILE A 101 -10.76 20.99 -5.64
N SER A 102 -10.86 20.80 -6.97
CA SER A 102 -10.32 21.75 -7.96
C SER A 102 -10.97 23.13 -7.93
N VAL A 103 -12.23 23.21 -7.46
CA VAL A 103 -12.97 24.47 -7.32
C VAL A 103 -12.98 24.99 -5.87
N GLY A 104 -12.23 24.34 -4.98
CA GLY A 104 -12.13 24.73 -3.56
C GLY A 104 -13.33 24.30 -2.71
N GLU A 105 -14.19 23.43 -3.22
CA GLU A 105 -15.32 22.87 -2.49
C GLU A 105 -14.87 21.72 -1.59
N ARG A 106 -15.66 21.48 -0.53
CA ARG A 106 -15.49 20.29 0.30
C ARG A 106 -16.18 19.11 -0.40
N PRO A 107 -15.52 17.95 -0.51
CA PRO A 107 -16.19 16.73 -0.96
C PRO A 107 -17.40 16.44 -0.06
N ASP A 108 -18.51 16.03 -0.66
CA ASP A 108 -19.72 15.64 0.06
C ASP A 108 -19.61 14.22 0.65
N ASP A 109 -20.53 13.89 1.55
CA ASP A 109 -20.60 12.56 2.19
C ASP A 109 -20.88 11.45 1.16
N ASP A 110 -21.59 11.76 0.07
CA ASP A 110 -21.87 10.82 -1.01
C ASP A 110 -20.59 10.35 -1.73
N ILE A 111 -19.59 11.22 -1.91
CA ILE A 111 -18.26 10.85 -2.41
C ILE A 111 -17.57 9.88 -1.44
N ILE A 112 -17.72 10.07 -0.13
CA ILE A 112 -17.15 9.15 0.88
C ILE A 112 -17.80 7.76 0.74
N ASP A 113 -19.12 7.71 0.63
CA ASP A 113 -19.88 6.47 0.51
C ASP A 113 -19.56 5.72 -0.79
N ARG A 114 -19.38 6.42 -1.90
CA ARG A 114 -19.08 5.80 -3.21
C ARG A 114 -17.61 5.46 -3.43
N LEU A 115 -16.68 6.11 -2.72
CA LEU A 115 -15.25 5.94 -2.93
C LEU A 115 -14.51 5.32 -1.75
N ILE A 116 -14.69 5.87 -0.54
CA ILE A 116 -13.88 5.50 0.62
C ILE A 116 -14.42 4.23 1.28
N LEU A 117 -15.73 4.14 1.53
CA LEU A 117 -16.32 2.98 2.19
C LEU A 117 -16.03 1.66 1.42
N PRO A 118 -16.20 1.58 0.09
CA PRO A 118 -15.93 0.34 -0.64
C PRO A 118 -14.46 -0.08 -0.63
N ILE A 119 -13.53 0.89 -0.54
CA ILE A 119 -12.10 0.60 -0.38
C ILE A 119 -11.85 0.03 1.02
N VAL A 120 -12.41 0.66 2.06
CA VAL A 120 -12.22 0.25 3.46
C VAL A 120 -12.82 -1.13 3.73
N GLU A 121 -14.03 -1.38 3.25
CA GLU A 121 -14.74 -2.66 3.38
C GLU A 121 -13.93 -3.85 2.85
N ARG A 122 -13.15 -3.62 1.78
CA ARG A 122 -12.25 -4.64 1.21
C ARG A 122 -10.87 -4.65 1.87
N ALA A 123 -10.26 -3.47 2.08
CA ALA A 123 -8.88 -3.38 2.55
C ALA A 123 -8.72 -3.83 4.00
N VAL A 124 -9.70 -3.58 4.89
CA VAL A 124 -9.58 -3.92 6.32
C VAL A 124 -9.47 -5.43 6.53
N PRO A 125 -10.38 -6.28 5.98
CA PRO A 125 -10.23 -7.73 6.10
C PRO A 125 -8.93 -8.25 5.47
N GLU A 126 -8.49 -7.67 4.37
CA GLU A 126 -7.23 -8.03 3.71
C GLU A 126 -6.02 -7.82 4.62
N TRP A 127 -5.97 -6.70 5.34
CA TRP A 127 -4.93 -6.44 6.34
C TRP A 127 -5.04 -7.34 7.57
N GLN A 128 -6.25 -7.72 7.99
CA GLN A 128 -6.45 -8.61 9.15
C GLN A 128 -6.11 -10.07 8.86
N ALA A 129 -6.20 -10.49 7.59
CA ALA A 129 -5.84 -11.83 7.14
C ALA A 129 -4.34 -11.99 6.83
N ALA A 130 -3.59 -10.89 6.79
CA ALA A 130 -2.16 -10.82 6.44
C ALA A 130 -1.23 -11.12 7.62
#